data_AF-A0A7X5VE79-F1
#
_entry.id   AF-A0A7X5VE79-F1
#
_cell.length_a   1.000
_cell.length_b   1.000
_cell.length_c   1.000
_cell.angle_alpha   90.00
_cell.angle_beta   90.00
_cell.angle_gamma   90.00
#
_symmetry.space_group_name_H-M   'P 1'
#
loop_
_entity.id
_entity.type
_entity.pdbx_description
1 polymer ?
#
loop_
_entity_poly.entity_id
_entity_poly.type
_entity_poly.pdbx_seq_one_letter_code
_entity_poly.pdbx_strand_id
1 'polypeptide(L)'
;MATTPPRLTTTTYGVLGLLAVRPHSTYELAKAMDRSVGRAWPRAQSKLFEEPKKLVLHGYATSHEDFVGRRPRTVYTITRSGRRALAAWLADPGDGPALEFEGLVKLVFADNGTREDALATIARARAWAVEMNAGNLEAGEKFAERDGLYGQRRATTLLFGAFLTDFYALVAAWADWAEAEVATWPDDIAGHRISPERTREVLERARWSEHAGTPESDDLLIGNQARDGR
;
A
#
# COMPACT_ATOMS: atom_id res chain seq x y z
N MET A 1 -27.29 29.56 -0.48
CA MET A 1 -26.53 28.57 0.32
C MET A 1 -25.68 27.77 -0.64
N ALA A 2 -24.36 27.93 -0.60
CA ALA A 2 -23.46 27.16 -1.46
C ALA A 2 -23.38 25.73 -0.91
N THR A 3 -23.99 24.78 -1.60
CA THR A 3 -23.92 23.36 -1.27
C THR A 3 -22.47 22.92 -1.41
N THR A 4 -21.81 22.60 -0.28
CA THR A 4 -20.48 22.00 -0.30
C THR A 4 -20.55 20.75 -1.19
N PRO A 5 -19.83 20.70 -2.32
CA PRO A 5 -19.88 19.53 -3.19
C PRO A 5 -19.46 18.29 -2.40
N PRO A 6 -20.09 17.13 -2.61
CA PRO A 6 -19.76 15.93 -1.87
C PRO A 6 -18.27 15.62 -2.04
N ARG A 7 -17.58 15.37 -0.93
CA ARG A 7 -16.16 14.98 -0.94
C ARG A 7 -16.03 13.73 -1.80
N LEU A 8 -15.18 13.81 -2.83
CA LEU A 8 -14.86 12.64 -3.65
C LEU A 8 -14.10 11.62 -2.78
N THR A 9 -14.17 10.35 -3.17
CA THR A 9 -13.42 9.30 -2.48
C THR A 9 -11.94 9.32 -2.88
N THR A 10 -11.05 8.74 -2.07
CA THR A 10 -9.63 8.52 -2.42
C THR A 10 -9.48 7.84 -3.78
N THR A 11 -10.35 6.87 -4.10
CA THR A 11 -10.37 6.21 -5.41
C THR A 11 -10.63 7.19 -6.55
N THR A 12 -11.62 8.07 -6.38
CA THR A 12 -11.97 9.10 -7.37
C THR A 12 -10.84 10.11 -7.55
N TYR A 13 -10.15 10.50 -6.46
CA TYR A 13 -8.96 11.35 -6.52
C TYR A 13 -7.77 10.66 -7.19
N GLY A 14 -7.57 9.36 -6.96
CA GLY A 14 -6.58 8.56 -7.69
C GLY A 14 -6.79 8.62 -9.20
N VAL A 15 -8.04 8.42 -9.65
CA VAL A 15 -8.41 8.54 -11.07
C VAL A 15 -8.18 9.97 -11.60
N LEU A 16 -8.53 11.00 -10.81
CA LEU A 16 -8.29 12.39 -11.17
C LEU A 16 -6.79 12.71 -11.29
N GLY A 17 -5.96 12.16 -10.39
CA GLY A 17 -4.50 12.27 -10.43
C GLY A 17 -3.87 11.63 -11.67
N LEU A 18 -4.46 10.55 -12.18
CA LEU A 18 -4.05 9.96 -13.47
C LEU A 18 -4.41 10.85 -14.65
N LEU A 19 -5.62 11.43 -14.65
CA LEU A 19 -6.02 12.40 -15.68
C LEU A 19 -5.19 13.69 -15.65
N ALA A 20 -4.61 14.04 -14.50
CA ALA A 20 -3.68 15.15 -14.38
C ALA A 20 -2.36 14.92 -15.12
N VAL A 21 -1.96 13.65 -15.33
CA VAL A 21 -0.78 13.27 -16.14
C VAL A 21 -1.08 13.46 -17.62
N ARG A 22 -2.16 12.84 -18.09
CA ARG A 22 -2.59 12.85 -19.49
C ARG A 22 -4.04 12.39 -19.61
N PRO A 23 -4.70 12.67 -20.74
CA PRO A 23 -5.97 12.04 -21.07
C PRO A 23 -5.87 10.52 -21.10
N HIS A 24 -6.93 9.85 -20.66
CA HIS A 24 -7.03 8.39 -20.64
C HIS A 24 -8.43 7.93 -21.04
N SER A 25 -8.50 6.77 -21.69
CA SER A 25 -9.76 6.05 -21.81
C SER A 25 -10.14 5.35 -20.50
N THR A 26 -11.41 4.95 -20.33
CA THR A 26 -11.87 4.25 -19.12
C THR A 26 -11.04 2.99 -18.83
N TYR A 27 -10.70 2.21 -19.86
CA TYR A 27 -9.89 1.01 -19.73
C TYR A 27 -8.44 1.33 -19.34
N GLU A 28 -7.85 2.37 -19.95
CA GLU A 28 -6.52 2.83 -19.56
C GLU A 28 -6.47 3.32 -18.12
N LEU A 29 -7.52 3.99 -17.64
CA LEU A 29 -7.64 4.43 -16.25
C LEU A 29 -7.63 3.26 -15.27
N ALA A 30 -8.44 2.23 -15.53
CA ALA A 30 -8.46 1.04 -14.68
C ALA A 30 -7.07 0.36 -14.62
N LYS A 31 -6.42 0.19 -15.79
CA LYS A 31 -5.07 -0.38 -15.87
C LYS A 31 -3.99 0.52 -15.27
N ALA A 32 -4.18 1.84 -15.30
CA ALA A 32 -3.24 2.78 -14.73
C ALA A 32 -3.35 2.80 -13.20
N MET A 33 -4.57 2.80 -12.64
CA MET A 33 -4.81 2.71 -11.19
C MET A 33 -4.17 1.46 -10.60
N ASP A 34 -4.42 0.31 -11.21
CA ASP A 34 -3.88 -0.99 -10.80
C ASP A 34 -2.34 -0.98 -10.73
N ARG A 35 -1.69 -0.41 -11.75
CA ARG A 35 -0.22 -0.36 -11.85
C ARG A 35 0.44 0.76 -11.04
N SER A 36 -0.26 1.84 -10.74
CA SER A 36 0.35 3.00 -10.07
C SER A 36 0.16 2.97 -8.56
N VAL A 37 -1.08 2.77 -8.11
CA VAL A 37 -1.45 2.88 -6.69
C VAL A 37 -2.16 1.62 -6.18
N GLY A 38 -2.45 0.65 -7.05
CA GLY A 38 -3.22 -0.54 -6.71
C GLY A 38 -2.63 -1.38 -5.57
N ARG A 39 -1.31 -1.34 -5.38
CA ARG A 39 -0.64 -2.00 -4.24
C ARG A 39 -0.98 -1.40 -2.88
N ALA A 40 -1.29 -0.10 -2.81
CA ALA A 40 -1.70 0.58 -1.58
C ALA A 40 -3.19 0.89 -1.51
N TRP A 41 -3.87 0.91 -2.66
CA TRP A 41 -5.30 1.18 -2.75
C TRP A 41 -6.00 0.24 -3.75
N PRO A 42 -6.09 -1.06 -3.43
CA PRO A 42 -6.68 -2.04 -4.32
C PRO A 42 -8.17 -1.80 -4.47
N ARG A 43 -8.68 -1.80 -5.72
CA ARG A 43 -10.10 -1.59 -6.02
C ARG A 43 -10.57 -2.51 -7.13
N ALA A 44 -11.78 -3.04 -7.00
CA ALA A 44 -12.43 -3.79 -8.06
C ALA A 44 -12.56 -2.94 -9.35
N GLN A 45 -12.24 -3.54 -10.50
CA GLN A 45 -12.28 -2.83 -11.79
C GLN A 45 -13.67 -2.24 -12.09
N SER A 46 -14.75 -2.94 -11.72
CA SER A 46 -16.12 -2.44 -11.87
C SER A 46 -16.30 -1.07 -11.22
N LYS A 47 -15.75 -0.86 -10.02
CA LYS A 47 -15.78 0.45 -9.33
C LYS A 47 -14.94 1.49 -10.07
N LEU A 48 -13.76 1.12 -10.58
CA LEU A 48 -12.91 2.03 -11.34
C LEU A 48 -13.55 2.51 -12.64
N PHE A 49 -14.37 1.68 -13.30
CA PHE A 49 -15.10 2.07 -14.50
C PHE A 49 -16.21 3.12 -14.25
N GLU A 50 -16.68 3.24 -13.01
CA GLU A 50 -17.71 4.21 -12.60
C GLU A 50 -17.13 5.59 -12.26
N GLU A 51 -15.88 5.66 -11.79
CA GLU A 51 -15.27 6.90 -11.29
C GLU A 51 -15.15 8.04 -12.31
N PRO A 52 -14.75 7.80 -13.59
CA PRO A 52 -14.60 8.88 -14.55
C PRO A 52 -15.92 9.62 -14.85
N LYS A 53 -17.05 8.90 -14.80
CA LYS A 53 -18.38 9.49 -14.96
C LYS A 53 -18.72 10.43 -13.80
N LYS A 54 -18.33 10.09 -12.56
CA LYS A 54 -18.49 10.98 -11.40
C LYS A 54 -17.68 12.26 -11.58
N LEU A 55 -16.44 12.15 -12.07
CA LEU A 55 -15.61 13.32 -12.35
C LEU A 55 -16.25 14.25 -13.40
N VAL A 56 -16.87 13.69 -14.45
CA VAL A 56 -17.62 14.48 -15.43
C VAL A 56 -18.84 15.15 -14.81
N LEU A 57 -19.61 14.41 -14.00
CA LEU A 57 -20.80 14.93 -13.30
C LEU A 57 -20.46 16.13 -12.40
N HIS A 58 -19.29 16.10 -11.75
CA HIS A 58 -18.81 17.20 -10.90
C HIS A 58 -18.03 18.30 -11.66
N GLY A 59 -17.92 18.20 -13.00
CA GLY A 59 -17.19 19.17 -13.82
C GLY A 59 -15.67 19.15 -13.60
N TYR A 60 -15.13 18.08 -13.03
CA TYR A 60 -13.68 17.89 -12.82
C TYR A 60 -12.99 17.20 -13.99
N ALA A 61 -13.75 16.54 -14.86
CA ALA A 61 -13.28 16.02 -16.13
C ALA A 61 -14.29 16.35 -17.25
N THR A 62 -13.81 16.33 -18.49
CA THR A 62 -14.65 16.26 -19.70
C THR A 62 -14.47 14.89 -20.34
N SER A 63 -15.46 14.45 -21.09
CA SER A 63 -15.39 13.23 -21.91
C SER A 63 -15.62 13.57 -23.37
N HIS A 64 -14.90 12.90 -24.27
CA HIS A 64 -15.22 12.89 -25.69
C HIS A 64 -15.15 11.46 -26.23
N GLU A 65 -15.84 11.22 -27.33
CA GLU A 65 -15.74 9.98 -28.07
C GLU A 65 -14.49 10.00 -28.96
N ASP A 66 -13.76 8.88 -28.95
CA ASP A 66 -12.55 8.65 -29.71
C ASP A 66 -12.59 7.21 -30.27
N PHE A 67 -11.70 6.87 -31.20
CA PHE A 67 -11.70 5.57 -31.86
C PHE A 67 -10.31 4.93 -31.81
N VAL A 68 -10.28 3.62 -31.50
CA VAL A 68 -9.09 2.79 -31.74
C VAL A 68 -9.43 1.82 -32.86
N GLY A 69 -8.93 2.11 -34.06
CA GLY A 69 -9.40 1.48 -35.28
C GLY A 69 -10.90 1.77 -35.50
N ARG A 70 -11.74 0.73 -35.49
CA ARG A 70 -13.20 0.86 -35.66
C ARG A 70 -13.98 0.82 -34.35
N ARG A 71 -13.31 0.63 -33.21
CA ARG A 71 -13.97 0.47 -31.91
C ARG A 71 -14.08 1.83 -31.21
N PRO A 72 -15.29 2.30 -30.87
CA PRO A 72 -15.45 3.53 -30.10
C PRO A 72 -14.92 3.35 -28.68
N ARG A 73 -14.33 4.41 -28.14
CA ARG A 73 -13.92 4.51 -26.74
C ARG A 73 -14.19 5.92 -26.22
N THR A 74 -14.45 6.03 -24.93
CA THR A 74 -14.57 7.34 -24.26
C THR A 74 -13.23 7.74 -23.67
N VAL A 75 -12.74 8.92 -24.02
CA VAL A 75 -11.52 9.50 -23.45
C VAL A 75 -11.90 10.64 -22.50
N TYR A 76 -11.31 10.61 -21.31
CA TYR A 76 -11.52 11.60 -20.27
C TYR A 76 -10.31 12.53 -20.19
N THR A 77 -10.57 13.81 -19.98
CA THR A 77 -9.54 14.85 -19.80
C THR A 77 -9.86 15.69 -18.57
N ILE A 78 -8.86 15.96 -17.74
CA ILE A 78 -9.04 16.81 -16.55
C ILE A 78 -9.35 18.25 -16.93
N THR A 79 -10.28 18.90 -16.21
CA THR A 79 -10.61 20.32 -16.37
C THR A 79 -9.75 21.21 -15.46
N ARG A 80 -9.83 22.53 -15.64
CA ARG A 80 -9.19 23.48 -14.72
C ARG A 80 -9.75 23.37 -13.29
N SER A 81 -11.06 23.15 -13.14
CA SER A 81 -11.69 22.86 -11.84
C SER A 81 -11.20 21.54 -11.26
N GLY A 82 -11.03 20.49 -12.07
CA GLY A 82 -10.45 19.22 -11.63
C GLY A 82 -9.03 19.38 -11.10
N ARG A 83 -8.18 20.15 -11.78
CA ARG A 83 -6.81 20.45 -11.29
C ARG A 83 -6.82 21.17 -9.94
N ARG A 84 -7.73 22.13 -9.73
CA ARG A 84 -7.89 22.81 -8.43
C ARG A 84 -8.39 21.86 -7.35
N ALA A 85 -9.35 20.99 -7.66
CA ALA A 85 -9.87 20.00 -6.71
C ALA A 85 -8.79 19.00 -6.29
N LEU A 86 -7.96 18.55 -7.24
CA LEU A 86 -6.81 17.69 -6.95
C LEU A 86 -5.78 18.39 -6.08
N ALA A 87 -5.42 19.64 -6.40
CA ALA A 87 -4.48 20.42 -5.60
C ALA A 87 -4.98 20.66 -4.17
N ALA A 88 -6.28 20.94 -4.00
CA ALA A 88 -6.88 21.11 -2.69
C ALA A 88 -6.85 19.82 -1.86
N TRP A 89 -7.11 18.67 -2.49
CA TRP A 89 -7.03 17.38 -1.81
C TRP A 89 -5.60 17.01 -1.40
N LEU A 90 -4.60 17.29 -2.24
CA LEU A 90 -3.19 17.05 -1.92
C LEU A 90 -2.63 17.98 -0.84
N ALA A 91 -3.30 19.12 -0.58
CA ALA A 91 -2.92 20.04 0.48
C ALA A 91 -3.46 19.61 1.86
N ASP A 92 -4.44 18.70 1.89
CA ASP A 92 -4.96 18.09 3.10
C ASP A 92 -4.10 16.86 3.45
N PRO A 93 -3.44 16.81 4.63
CA PRO A 93 -2.62 15.66 5.00
C PRO A 93 -3.39 14.35 4.93
N GLY A 94 -2.76 13.32 4.37
CA GLY A 94 -3.36 11.98 4.32
C GLY A 94 -3.38 11.31 5.69
N ASP A 95 -4.37 10.44 5.90
CA ASP A 95 -4.43 9.56 7.07
C ASP A 95 -3.33 8.49 7.04
N GLY A 96 -3.09 7.87 8.20
CA GLY A 96 -2.20 6.71 8.31
C GLY A 96 -2.71 5.47 7.55
N PRO A 97 -1.85 4.47 7.31
CA PRO A 97 -2.24 3.25 6.60
C PRO A 97 -3.25 2.44 7.42
N ALA A 98 -4.21 1.81 6.73
CA ALA A 98 -5.09 0.80 7.31
C ALA A 98 -4.53 -0.61 7.07
N LEU A 99 -4.63 -1.48 8.07
CA LEU A 99 -4.13 -2.86 8.00
C LEU A 99 -5.28 -3.85 7.86
N GLU A 100 -5.41 -4.45 6.68
CA GLU A 100 -6.29 -5.60 6.42
C GLU A 100 -5.43 -6.85 6.19
N PHE A 101 -5.25 -7.66 7.23
CA PHE A 101 -4.36 -8.81 7.18
C PHE A 101 -5.01 -10.05 7.80
N GLU A 102 -5.61 -10.90 6.94
CA GLU A 102 -6.30 -12.14 7.33
C GLU A 102 -5.41 -13.09 8.16
N GLY A 103 -4.11 -13.18 7.83
CA GLY A 103 -3.17 -14.02 8.56
C GLY A 103 -3.04 -13.65 10.03
N LEU A 104 -2.98 -12.35 10.35
CA LEU A 104 -2.99 -11.89 11.75
C LEU A 104 -4.32 -12.21 12.44
N VAL A 105 -5.45 -12.05 11.74
CA VAL A 105 -6.76 -12.40 12.29
C VAL A 105 -6.82 -13.88 12.64
N LYS A 106 -6.32 -14.77 11.77
CA LYS A 106 -6.23 -16.21 12.06
C LYS A 106 -5.34 -16.50 13.27
N LEU A 107 -4.19 -15.85 13.38
CA LEU A 107 -3.27 -16.06 14.50
C LEU A 107 -3.84 -15.60 15.85
N VAL A 108 -4.67 -14.55 15.87
CA VAL A 108 -5.39 -14.11 17.08
C VAL A 108 -6.33 -15.19 17.62
N PHE A 109 -6.88 -16.03 16.74
CA PHE A 109 -7.81 -17.12 17.09
C PHE A 109 -7.18 -18.52 16.89
N ALA A 110 -5.84 -18.62 16.92
CA ALA A 110 -5.12 -19.87 16.69
C ALA A 110 -5.35 -20.92 17.79
N ASP A 111 -5.83 -20.51 18.96
CA ASP A 111 -6.27 -21.41 20.04
C ASP A 111 -7.43 -22.34 19.65
N ASN A 112 -8.12 -22.04 18.55
CA ASN A 112 -9.17 -22.88 17.97
C ASN A 112 -8.67 -23.79 16.84
N GLY A 113 -7.36 -23.85 16.61
CA GLY A 113 -6.72 -24.70 15.60
C GLY A 113 -5.52 -25.45 16.15
N THR A 114 -4.59 -25.84 15.28
CA THR A 114 -3.33 -26.50 15.67
C THR A 114 -2.13 -25.57 15.53
N ARG A 115 -1.03 -25.93 16.21
CA ARG A 115 0.28 -25.29 15.99
C ARG A 115 0.72 -25.35 14.52
N GLU A 116 0.42 -26.44 13.83
CA GLU A 116 0.72 -26.58 12.40
C GLU A 116 -0.05 -25.56 11.54
N ASP A 117 -1.32 -25.31 11.85
CA ASP A 117 -2.13 -24.30 11.14
C ASP A 117 -1.58 -22.87 11.34
N ALA A 118 -1.13 -22.57 12.56
CA ALA A 118 -0.50 -21.29 12.88
C ALA A 118 0.83 -21.12 12.12
N LEU A 119 1.68 -22.14 12.12
CA LEU A 119 2.95 -22.14 11.37
C LEU A 119 2.71 -22.01 9.85
N ALA A 120 1.73 -22.73 9.30
CA ALA A 120 1.37 -22.62 7.89
C ALA A 120 0.88 -21.21 7.52
N THR A 121 0.11 -20.57 8.41
CA THR A 121 -0.34 -19.18 8.25
C THR A 121 0.84 -18.20 8.22
N ILE A 122 1.82 -18.37 9.11
CA ILE A 122 3.04 -17.55 9.18
C ILE A 122 3.91 -17.77 7.93
N ALA A 123 4.14 -19.03 7.55
CA ALA A 123 4.91 -19.37 6.36
C ALA A 123 4.29 -18.77 5.08
N ARG A 124 2.94 -18.75 4.99
CA ARG A 124 2.23 -18.12 3.88
C ARG A 124 2.46 -16.62 3.83
N ALA A 125 2.46 -15.93 4.98
CA ALA A 125 2.75 -14.50 5.05
C ALA A 125 4.19 -14.19 4.62
N ARG A 126 5.16 -15.00 5.06
CA ARG A 126 6.56 -14.90 4.65
C ARG A 126 6.74 -15.08 3.15
N ALA A 127 6.14 -16.13 2.59
CA ALA A 127 6.20 -16.42 1.16
C ALA A 127 5.60 -15.28 0.33
N TRP A 128 4.46 -14.74 0.77
CA TRP A 128 3.84 -13.57 0.16
C TRP A 128 4.77 -12.34 0.18
N ALA A 129 5.42 -12.05 1.31
CA ALA A 129 6.33 -10.91 1.40
C ALA A 129 7.52 -11.03 0.42
N VAL A 130 8.10 -12.23 0.30
CA VAL A 130 9.18 -12.51 -0.66
C VAL A 130 8.69 -12.36 -2.10
N GLU A 131 7.54 -12.93 -2.45
CA GLU A 131 6.95 -12.82 -3.79
C GLU A 131 6.69 -11.35 -4.17
N MET A 132 6.10 -10.58 -3.26
CA MET A 132 5.78 -9.17 -3.51
C MET A 132 7.05 -8.32 -3.63
N ASN A 133 8.06 -8.56 -2.79
CA ASN A 133 9.32 -7.82 -2.86
C ASN A 133 10.10 -8.14 -4.15
N ALA A 134 10.08 -9.38 -4.63
CA ALA A 134 10.68 -9.73 -5.92
C ALA A 134 10.07 -8.92 -7.07
N GLY A 135 8.73 -8.80 -7.09
CA GLY A 135 8.03 -7.95 -8.06
C GLY A 135 8.26 -6.44 -7.87
N ASN A 136 8.63 -6.00 -6.67
CA ASN A 136 9.02 -4.61 -6.40
C ASN A 136 10.45 -4.33 -6.90
N LEU A 137 11.37 -5.26 -6.67
CA LEU A 137 12.75 -5.20 -7.15
C LEU A 137 12.80 -5.14 -8.68
N GLU A 138 12.11 -6.06 -9.37
CA GLU A 138 12.04 -6.07 -10.84
C GLU A 138 11.49 -4.75 -11.40
N ALA A 139 10.48 -4.17 -10.73
CA ALA A 139 9.93 -2.88 -11.12
C ALA A 139 10.92 -1.73 -10.87
N GLY A 140 11.66 -1.78 -9.77
CA GLY A 140 12.71 -0.82 -9.40
C GLY A 140 13.89 -0.82 -10.36
N GLU A 141 14.39 -2.00 -10.76
CA GLU A 141 15.47 -2.15 -11.73
C GLU A 141 15.09 -1.55 -13.08
N LYS A 142 13.91 -1.91 -13.62
CA LYS A 142 13.37 -1.33 -14.86
C LYS A 142 13.17 0.18 -14.76
N PHE A 143 12.94 0.70 -13.55
CA PHE A 143 12.78 2.13 -13.31
C PHE A 143 14.12 2.86 -13.25
N ALA A 144 15.17 2.22 -12.72
CA ALA A 144 16.52 2.77 -12.67
C ALA A 144 17.13 2.97 -14.07
N GLU A 145 16.81 2.07 -15.01
CA GLU A 145 17.38 2.03 -16.36
C GLU A 145 16.69 2.95 -17.38
N ARG A 146 15.46 3.43 -17.11
CA ARG A 146 14.66 4.16 -18.10
C ARG A 146 14.76 5.68 -17.95
N ASP A 147 15.24 6.34 -19.00
CA ASP A 147 15.01 7.78 -19.24
C ASP A 147 13.77 7.99 -20.15
N GLY A 148 12.84 8.87 -19.76
CA GLY A 148 11.61 9.14 -20.53
C GLY A 148 10.55 9.96 -19.79
N LEU A 149 9.33 10.07 -20.35
CA LEU A 149 8.20 10.91 -19.88
C LEU A 149 7.77 10.70 -18.40
N TYR A 150 8.18 9.59 -17.77
CA TYR A 150 7.95 9.32 -16.34
C TYR A 150 9.13 9.69 -15.43
N GLY A 151 10.23 10.20 -15.98
CA GLY A 151 11.39 10.72 -15.26
C GLY A 151 11.03 11.83 -14.26
N GLN A 152 10.03 12.67 -14.61
CA GLN A 152 9.52 13.73 -13.74
C GLN A 152 8.79 13.19 -12.49
N ARG A 153 8.40 11.90 -12.47
CA ARG A 153 7.74 11.25 -11.34
C ARG A 153 8.70 10.39 -10.50
N ARG A 154 10.00 10.40 -10.80
CA ARG A 154 11.01 9.61 -10.07
C ARG A 154 10.97 9.82 -8.58
N ALA A 155 10.93 11.06 -8.11
CA ALA A 155 10.86 11.35 -6.68
C ALA A 155 9.62 10.73 -6.02
N THR A 156 8.43 10.91 -6.61
CA THR A 156 7.18 10.41 -6.02
C THR A 156 7.06 8.89 -6.10
N THR A 157 7.50 8.28 -7.20
CA THR A 157 7.48 6.82 -7.35
C THR A 157 8.49 6.16 -6.42
N LEU A 158 9.64 6.82 -6.17
CA LEU A 158 10.66 6.34 -5.24
C LEU A 158 10.11 6.22 -3.81
N LEU A 159 9.43 7.26 -3.31
CA LEU A 159 8.85 7.23 -1.95
C LEU A 159 7.87 6.07 -1.79
N PHE A 160 7.01 5.86 -2.78
CA PHE A 160 6.04 4.77 -2.77
C PHE A 160 6.71 3.39 -2.83
N GLY A 161 7.70 3.22 -3.71
CA GLY A 161 8.44 1.97 -3.87
C GLY A 161 9.26 1.62 -2.63
N ALA A 162 9.91 2.61 -2.01
CA ALA A 162 10.67 2.44 -0.78
C ALA A 162 9.77 1.98 0.37
N PHE A 163 8.60 2.62 0.57
CA PHE A 163 7.63 2.19 1.57
C PHE A 163 7.20 0.73 1.37
N LEU A 164 6.93 0.31 0.12
CA LEU A 164 6.55 -1.07 -0.15
C LEU A 164 7.69 -2.05 0.15
N THR A 165 8.94 -1.71 -0.19
CA THR A 165 10.12 -2.51 0.18
C THR A 165 10.19 -2.70 1.69
N ASP A 166 10.09 -1.60 2.45
CA ASP A 166 10.19 -1.63 3.91
C ASP A 166 9.02 -2.38 4.53
N PHE A 167 7.81 -2.23 3.97
CA PHE A 167 6.63 -2.97 4.41
C PHE A 167 6.78 -4.48 4.19
N TYR A 168 7.26 -4.92 3.02
CA TYR A 168 7.50 -6.34 2.78
C TYR A 168 8.61 -6.90 3.66
N ALA A 169 9.69 -6.13 3.88
CA ALA A 169 10.74 -6.50 4.83
C ALA A 169 10.21 -6.63 6.26
N LEU A 170 9.33 -5.71 6.69
CA LEU A 170 8.67 -5.78 7.98
C LEU A 170 7.84 -7.05 8.13
N VAL A 171 7.04 -7.41 7.12
CA VAL A 171 6.22 -8.63 7.17
C VAL A 171 7.09 -9.89 7.19
N ALA A 172 8.18 -9.93 6.41
CA ALA A 172 9.12 -11.05 6.41
C ALA A 172 9.81 -11.22 7.76
N ALA A 173 10.36 -10.13 8.32
CA ALA A 173 11.03 -10.15 9.61
C ALA A 173 10.08 -10.51 10.77
N TRP A 174 8.83 -10.02 10.71
CA TRP A 174 7.80 -10.44 11.65
C TRP A 174 7.49 -11.94 11.53
N ALA A 175 7.37 -12.46 10.31
CA ALA A 175 7.08 -13.87 10.09
C ALA A 175 8.21 -14.78 10.57
N ASP A 176 9.47 -14.44 10.31
CA ASP A 176 10.64 -15.18 10.80
C ASP A 176 10.65 -15.26 12.34
N TRP A 177 10.38 -14.14 13.01
CA TRP A 177 10.25 -14.13 14.47
C TRP A 177 9.04 -14.94 14.96
N ALA A 178 7.88 -14.78 14.32
CA ALA A 178 6.64 -15.44 14.72
C ALA A 178 6.75 -16.97 14.57
N GLU A 179 7.43 -17.44 13.52
CA GLU A 179 7.73 -18.86 13.33
C GLU A 179 8.60 -19.39 14.47
N ALA A 180 9.69 -18.69 14.81
CA ALA A 180 10.55 -19.06 15.92
C ALA A 180 9.82 -19.09 17.27
N GLU A 181 8.89 -18.15 17.50
CA GLU A 181 8.04 -18.13 18.69
C GLU A 181 7.09 -19.34 18.72
N VAL A 182 6.28 -19.52 17.67
CA VAL A 182 5.24 -20.55 17.60
C VAL A 182 5.83 -21.97 17.55
N ALA A 183 7.03 -22.15 17.01
CA ALA A 183 7.73 -23.43 17.03
C ALA A 183 7.95 -23.96 18.47
N THR A 184 8.01 -23.08 19.47
CA THR A 184 8.18 -23.46 20.88
C THR A 184 6.86 -23.80 21.59
N TRP A 185 5.71 -23.51 20.95
CA TRP A 185 4.41 -23.75 21.56
C TRP A 185 4.09 -25.25 21.61
N PRO A 186 3.25 -25.70 22.56
CA PRO A 186 2.65 -27.03 22.52
C PRO A 186 1.65 -27.16 21.36
N ASP A 187 1.28 -28.39 21.01
CA ASP A 187 0.24 -28.63 19.99
C ASP A 187 -1.14 -28.14 20.43
N ASP A 188 -1.45 -28.24 21.73
CA ASP A 188 -2.63 -27.60 22.36
C ASP A 188 -2.33 -26.13 22.68
N ILE A 189 -2.67 -25.25 21.75
CA ILE A 189 -2.48 -23.80 21.90
C ILE A 189 -3.41 -23.23 22.98
N ALA A 190 -4.65 -23.72 23.12
CA ALA A 190 -5.62 -23.20 24.09
C ALA A 190 -5.12 -23.36 25.54
N GLY A 191 -4.40 -24.45 25.80
CA GLY A 191 -3.71 -24.70 27.07
C GLY A 191 -2.43 -23.90 27.28
N HIS A 192 -1.87 -23.28 26.23
CA HIS A 192 -0.58 -22.58 26.32
C HIS A 192 -0.65 -21.36 27.25
N ARG A 193 0.39 -21.17 28.06
CA ARG A 193 0.53 -20.04 28.99
C ARG A 193 1.91 -19.43 28.79
N ILE A 194 1.94 -18.13 28.47
CA ILE A 194 3.18 -17.37 28.27
C ILE A 194 3.58 -16.71 29.59
N SER A 195 4.87 -16.70 29.91
CA SER A 195 5.36 -16.04 31.11
C SER A 195 5.24 -14.51 30.99
N PRO A 196 5.00 -13.79 32.10
CA PRO A 196 5.04 -12.33 32.10
C PRO A 196 6.36 -11.77 31.56
N GLU A 197 7.48 -12.48 31.77
CA GLU A 197 8.80 -12.13 31.25
C GLU A 197 8.82 -12.14 29.72
N ARG A 198 8.29 -13.19 29.09
CA ARG A 198 8.21 -13.26 27.63
C ARG A 198 7.30 -12.17 27.06
N THR A 199 6.20 -11.85 27.75
CA THR A 199 5.36 -10.70 27.36
C THR A 199 6.15 -9.38 27.39
N ARG A 200 6.96 -9.14 28.44
CA ARG A 200 7.81 -7.94 28.53
C ARG A 200 8.84 -7.88 27.40
N GLU A 201 9.50 -9.00 27.09
CA GLU A 201 10.46 -9.07 25.97
C GLU A 201 9.82 -8.70 24.63
N VAL A 202 8.59 -9.16 24.38
CA VAL A 202 7.84 -8.77 23.17
C VAL A 202 7.46 -7.29 23.20
N LEU A 203 7.08 -6.76 24.37
CA LEU A 203 6.75 -5.34 24.54
C LEU A 203 7.94 -4.41 24.31
N GLU A 204 9.19 -4.83 24.59
CA GLU A 204 10.38 -4.03 24.27
C GLU A 204 10.46 -3.67 22.79
N ARG A 205 9.90 -4.50 21.91
CA ARG A 205 9.80 -4.21 20.47
C ARG A 205 8.92 -3.00 20.15
N ALA A 206 8.05 -2.55 21.06
CA ALA A 206 7.19 -1.38 20.88
C ALA A 206 7.87 -0.06 21.31
N ARG A 207 8.95 -0.13 22.11
CA ARG A 207 9.59 1.04 22.73
C ARG A 207 10.35 1.95 21.77
N TRP A 208 10.55 1.55 20.52
CA TRP A 208 11.17 2.40 19.49
C TRP A 208 10.45 3.76 19.34
N SER A 209 9.15 3.80 19.65
CA SER A 209 8.33 5.02 19.56
C SER A 209 8.31 5.88 20.82
N GLU A 210 8.83 5.40 21.95
CA GLU A 210 8.85 6.16 23.22
C GLU A 210 9.77 7.39 23.16
N HIS A 211 10.69 7.42 22.20
CA HIS A 211 11.63 8.53 21.95
C HIS A 211 11.28 9.31 20.67
N ALA A 212 10.15 9.02 20.02
CA ALA A 212 9.72 9.71 18.81
C ALA A 212 9.29 11.15 19.17
N GLY A 213 10.25 12.08 19.07
CA GLY A 213 10.07 13.49 19.45
C GLY A 213 11.20 14.10 20.28
N THR A 214 12.21 13.31 20.67
CA THR A 214 13.44 13.82 21.32
C THR A 214 14.60 13.94 20.31
N PRO A 215 15.46 14.98 20.40
CA PRO A 215 16.54 15.23 19.42
C PRO A 215 17.55 14.09 19.22
N GLU A 216 17.59 13.09 20.11
CA GLU A 216 18.48 11.93 20.06
C GLU A 216 17.96 10.76 19.19
N SER A 217 16.75 10.84 18.61
CA SER A 217 16.12 9.72 17.89
C SER A 217 16.63 9.48 16.46
N ASP A 218 17.40 10.39 15.88
CA ASP A 218 17.76 10.35 14.45
C ASP A 218 18.88 9.35 14.11
N ASP A 219 19.69 8.91 15.09
CA ASP A 219 20.83 8.00 14.86
C ASP A 219 20.46 6.50 14.91
N LEU A 220 19.28 6.13 15.41
CA LEU A 220 18.90 4.72 15.62
C LEU A 220 18.22 4.05 14.40
N LEU A 221 17.78 4.81 13.40
CA LEU A 221 17.10 4.26 12.23
C LEU A 221 18.06 3.71 11.15
N ILE A 222 19.35 4.03 11.20
CA ILE A 222 20.36 3.59 10.20
C ILE A 222 21.23 2.43 10.73
N GLY A 223 21.29 2.21 12.05
CA GLY A 223 22.29 1.34 12.68
C GLY A 223 22.03 -0.18 12.66
N ASN A 224 20.82 -0.64 12.36
CA ASN A 224 20.46 -2.06 12.53
C ASN A 224 20.61 -2.94 11.27
N GLN A 225 21.10 -2.38 10.16
CA GLN A 225 21.39 -3.10 8.91
C GLN A 225 22.88 -3.50 8.75
N ALA A 226 23.74 -3.24 9.75
CA ALA A 226 25.19 -3.38 9.61
C ALA A 226 25.87 -4.34 10.60
N ARG A 227 25.15 -5.21 11.32
CA ARG A 227 25.76 -6.10 12.33
C ARG A 227 25.74 -7.60 12.09
N ASP A 228 25.09 -8.09 11.04
CA ASP A 228 25.27 -9.49 10.59
C ASP A 228 26.09 -9.53 9.30
N GLY A 229 27.41 -9.56 9.48
CA GLY A 229 28.36 -9.59 8.39
C GLY A 229 29.79 -9.45 8.89
N ARG A 230 30.22 -10.36 9.75
CA ARG A 230 31.64 -10.70 9.97
C ARG A 230 31.79 -12.13 10.40
#